data_AF-A0A7W1LYI0-F1
#
_entry.id   AF-A0A7W1LYI0-F1
#
_cell.length_a   1.000
_cell.length_b   1.000
_cell.length_c   1.000
_cell.angle_alpha   90.00
_cell.angle_beta   90.00
_cell.angle_gamma   90.00
#
_symmetry.space_group_name_H-M   'P 1'
#
loop_
_entity.id
_entity.type
_entity.pdbx_description
1 polymer ?
#
loop_
_entity_poly.entity_id
_entity_poly.type
_entity_poly.pdbx_seq_one_letter_code
_entity_poly.pdbx_strand_id
1 'polypeptide(L)' 'MSREPSYLKLYATGELERRARLLEALLERCTVCPRDCLNNRLRDELAACYSGRLPVVSSYT' A
#
# COMPACT_ATOMS: atom_id res chain seq x y z
N MET A 1 11.57 16.96 25.21
CA MET A 1 11.81 17.09 23.75
C MET A 1 10.75 16.24 23.04
N SER A 2 9.84 16.87 22.29
CA SER A 2 8.86 16.12 21.51
C SER A 2 9.60 15.41 20.37
N ARG A 3 9.51 14.08 20.30
CA ARG A 3 10.04 13.32 19.17
C ARG A 3 9.09 13.55 18.00
N GLU A 4 9.55 14.22 16.97
CA GLU A 4 8.80 14.35 15.73
C GLU A 4 8.58 12.95 15.13
N PRO A 5 7.34 12.59 14.76
CA PRO A 5 7.08 11.35 14.03
C PRO A 5 7.89 11.28 12.73
N SER A 6 8.53 10.14 12.48
CA SER A 6 9.40 9.95 11.31
C SER A 6 8.69 10.18 9.97
N TYR A 7 7.38 9.94 9.90
CA TYR A 7 6.60 10.13 8.68
C TYR A 7 6.56 11.60 8.23
N LEU A 8 6.67 12.58 9.14
CA LEU A 8 6.69 14.00 8.78
C LEU A 8 7.94 14.36 7.98
N LYS A 9 9.09 13.83 8.39
CA LYS A 9 10.34 13.95 7.62
C LYS A 9 10.24 13.25 6.27
N LEU A 10 9.64 12.05 6.21
CA LEU A 10 9.44 11.33 4.94
C LEU A 10 8.53 12.12 3.99
N TYR A 11 7.52 12.80 4.52
CA TYR A 11 6.64 13.67 3.76
C TYR A 11 7.38 14.91 3.25
N ALA A 12 8.06 15.65 4.14
CA ALA A 12 8.78 16.87 3.79
C ALA A 12 9.90 16.66 2.75
N THR A 13 10.49 15.45 2.71
CA THR A 13 11.53 15.09 1.74
C THR A 13 10.99 14.49 0.43
N GLY A 14 9.68 14.28 0.30
CA GLY A 14 9.07 13.59 -0.85
C GLY A 14 9.30 12.06 -0.87
N GLU A 15 10.01 11.51 0.12
CA GLU A 15 10.31 10.08 0.23
C GLU A 15 9.04 9.25 0.41
N LEU A 16 8.05 9.76 1.15
CA LEU A 16 6.77 9.10 1.33
C LEU A 16 6.04 8.89 0.01
N GLU A 17 6.01 9.93 -0.84
CA GLU A 17 5.38 9.90 -2.15
C GLU A 17 6.12 8.95 -3.10
N ARG A 18 7.46 8.95 -3.08
CA ARG A 18 8.28 8.00 -3.85
C ARG A 18 7.96 6.55 -3.47
N ARG A 19 7.84 6.24 -2.18
CA ARG A 19 7.49 4.89 -1.71
C ARG A 19 6.08 4.49 -2.12
N ALA A 20 5.12 5.42 -2.05
CA ALA A 20 3.75 5.17 -2.48
C ALA A 20 3.68 4.79 -3.97
N ARG A 21 4.39 5.51 -4.85
CA ARG A 21 4.48 5.18 -6.28
C ARG A 21 5.10 3.81 -6.54
N LEU A 22 6.18 3.47 -5.82
CA LEU A 22 6.83 2.15 -5.94
C LEU A 22 5.90 1.02 -5.48
N LEU A 23 5.16 1.23 -4.39
CA LEU A 23 4.16 0.28 -3.92
C LEU A 23 3.05 0.11 -4.97
N GLU A 24 2.54 1.20 -5.55
CA GLU A 24 1.47 1.15 -6.55
C GLU A 24 1.91 0.38 -7.81
N ALA A 25 3.14 0.55 -8.28
CA ALA A 25 3.69 -0.26 -9.37
C ALA A 25 3.77 -1.75 -9.01
N LEU A 26 4.15 -2.09 -7.77
CA LEU A 26 4.20 -3.46 -7.28
C LEU A 26 2.81 -4.13 -7.24
N LEU A 27 1.73 -3.36 -7.14
CA LEU A 27 0.36 -3.88 -7.12
C LEU A 27 -0.10 -4.50 -8.45
N GLU A 28 0.58 -4.22 -9.57
CA GLU A 28 0.29 -4.86 -10.87
C GLU A 28 0.57 -6.37 -10.85
N ARG A 29 1.55 -6.78 -10.04
CA ARG A 29 1.90 -8.19 -9.79
C ARG A 29 2.20 -8.34 -8.30
N CYS A 30 1.14 -8.27 -7.50
CA CYS A 30 1.24 -8.04 -6.07
C CYS A 30 2.06 -9.11 -5.31
N THR A 31 3.11 -8.65 -4.61
CA THR A 31 3.98 -9.44 -3.71
C THR A 31 4.07 -8.87 -2.29
N VAL A 32 3.09 -8.05 -1.89
CA VAL A 32 3.06 -7.38 -0.57
C VAL A 32 3.04 -8.37 0.60
N CYS A 33 2.45 -9.56 0.42
CA CYS A 33 2.34 -10.58 1.44
C CYS A 33 3.00 -11.89 0.97
N PRO A 34 3.45 -12.77 1.87
CA PRO A 34 4.22 -13.98 1.54
C PRO A 34 3.40 -15.06 0.83
N ARG A 35 2.16 -14.78 0.42
CA ARG A 35 1.33 -15.73 -0.33
C ARG A 35 1.67 -15.77 -1.81
N ASP A 36 2.34 -14.73 -2.32
CA ASP A 36 2.78 -14.63 -3.72
C ASP A 36 1.71 -15.04 -4.73
N CYS A 37 0.48 -14.55 -4.55
CA CYS A 37 -0.62 -14.80 -5.48
C CYS A 37 -0.49 -14.06 -6.81
N LEU A 38 0.38 -13.03 -6.87
CA LEU A 38 0.70 -12.26 -8.08
C LEU A 38 -0.51 -11.61 -8.78
N ASN A 39 -1.63 -11.44 -8.08
CA ASN A 39 -2.83 -10.81 -8.65
C ASN A 39 -2.56 -9.35 -9.05
N ASN A 40 -3.24 -8.92 -10.12
CA ASN A 40 -3.20 -7.53 -10.53
C ASN A 40 -4.26 -6.72 -9.79
N ARG A 41 -3.86 -6.14 -8.65
CA ARG A 41 -4.76 -5.29 -7.86
C ARG A 41 -5.17 -4.02 -8.62
N LEU A 42 -4.36 -3.53 -9.55
CA LEU A 42 -4.70 -2.35 -10.36
C LEU A 42 -5.87 -2.61 -11.32
N ARG A 43 -6.16 -3.89 -11.61
CA ARG A 43 -7.32 -4.35 -12.40
C ARG A 43 -8.45 -4.92 -11.52
N ASP A 44 -8.39 -4.69 -10.20
CA ASP A 44 -9.32 -5.24 -9.21
C ASP A 44 -9.39 -6.78 -9.19
N GLU A 45 -8.33 -7.47 -9.64
CA GLU A 45 -8.26 -8.92 -9.54
C GLU A 45 -8.13 -9.36 -8.08
N LEU A 46 -9.00 -10.27 -7.66
CA LEU A 46 -9.02 -10.78 -6.29
C LEU A 46 -8.19 -12.06 -6.15
N ALA A 47 -7.58 -12.21 -4.98
CA ALA A 47 -6.93 -13.43 -4.53
C ALA A 47 -7.32 -13.70 -3.06
N ALA A 48 -6.58 -14.55 -2.36
CA ALA A 48 -6.85 -14.91 -0.96
C ALA A 48 -6.89 -13.72 0.03
N CYS A 49 -6.45 -12.53 -0.38
CA CYS A 49 -6.49 -11.30 0.40
C CYS A 49 -7.78 -10.49 0.23
N TYR A 50 -8.65 -10.85 -0.73
CA TYR A 50 -9.95 -10.21 -0.97
C TYR A 50 -9.92 -8.67 -1.08
N SER A 51 -8.84 -8.10 -1.63
CA SER A 51 -8.74 -6.66 -1.85
C SER A 51 -8.22 -6.36 -3.26
N GLY A 52 -8.93 -5.48 -3.96
CA GLY A 52 -8.57 -4.93 -5.27
C GLY A 52 -7.66 -3.71 -5.14
N ARG A 53 -7.82 -2.72 -6.03
CA ARG A 53 -7.01 -1.50 -6.07
C ARG A 53 -7.16 -0.70 -4.78
N LEU A 54 -8.41 -0.53 -4.34
CA LEU A 54 -8.73 0.10 -3.07
C LEU A 54 -8.98 -0.98 -2.02
N PRO A 55 -8.38 -0.87 -0.82
CA PRO A 55 -8.63 -1.81 0.26
C PRO A 55 -10.06 -1.63 0.78
N VAL A 56 -10.66 -2.75 1.21
CA VAL A 56 -11.93 -2.71 1.96
C VAL A 56 -11.65 -2.13 3.34
N VAL A 57 -12.34 -1.05 3.71
CA VAL A 57 -12.25 -0.42 5.02
C VAL A 57 -13.51 -0.75 5.81
N SER A 58 -13.35 -1.44 6.94
CA SER A 58 -14.43 -1.65 7.90
C SER A 58 -14.35 -0.59 9.00
N SER A 59 -15.48 0.06 9.30
CA SER A 59 -15.61 1.03 10.39
C SER A 59 -16.88 0.72 11.18
N TYR A 60 -16.83 0.86 12.50
CA TYR A 60 -17.96 0.76 13.41
C TYR A 60 -18.22 2.12 14.05
N THR A 61 -19.49 2.44 14.31
CA THR A 61 -19.93 3.67 14.99
C THR A 61 -20.42 3.37 16.39
#